data_AF-A0AAU5UDU1-F1
#
_entry.id   AF-A0AAU5UDU1-F1
#
_cell.length_a   1.000
_cell.length_b   1.000
_cell.length_c   1.000
_cell.angle_alpha   90.00
_cell.angle_beta   90.00
_cell.angle_gamma   90.00
#
_symmetry.space_group_name_H-M   'P 1'
#
loop_
_entity.id
_entity.type
_entity.pdbx_description
1 polymer ?
#
loop_
_entity_poly.entity_id
_entity_poly.type
_entity_poly.pdbx_seq_one_letter_code
_entity_poly.pdbx_strand_id
1 'polypeptide(L)'
;MVGHDTGYIVSYALAADHRDRVSRLVLAEIPGPPGVTDPNVLPAPLFLPEFLSNRLWHILFNRVNDELIVDMVRSNAIGYYGYEFAIQNGGVPLPQYAIDYYTNLYNRDRNALRASFGLYRAWGPAAAGGIAPVAVDVQTLVIPRVGHWVAEQAPAQMLTALGTFLAPYLQAPR
;
A
#
# COMPACT_ATOMS: atom_id res chain seq x y z
N MET A 1 -19.78 -6.80 12.47
CA MET A 1 -18.77 -7.06 11.42
C MET A 1 -17.42 -7.25 12.08
N VAL A 2 -16.65 -8.22 11.62
CA VAL A 2 -15.27 -8.48 12.09
C VAL A 2 -14.38 -8.50 10.86
N GLY A 3 -13.38 -7.63 10.81
CA GLY A 3 -12.38 -7.59 9.75
C GLY A 3 -11.00 -7.89 10.31
N HIS A 4 -10.32 -8.87 9.73
CA HIS A 4 -8.92 -9.14 10.04
C HIS A 4 -8.03 -9.00 8.80
N ASP A 5 -6.79 -8.54 8.96
CA ASP A 5 -5.83 -8.38 7.84
C ASP A 5 -6.45 -7.51 6.72
N THR A 6 -6.48 -7.97 5.46
CA THR A 6 -7.14 -7.23 4.36
C THR A 6 -8.62 -6.98 4.63
N GLY A 7 -9.27 -7.87 5.40
CA GLY A 7 -10.63 -7.68 5.90
C GLY A 7 -10.78 -6.47 6.83
N TYR A 8 -9.71 -6.01 7.50
CA TYR A 8 -9.69 -4.73 8.20
C TYR A 8 -10.06 -3.60 7.24
N ILE A 9 -9.31 -3.45 6.13
CA ILE A 9 -9.45 -2.31 5.21
C ILE A 9 -10.85 -2.31 4.58
N VAL A 10 -11.32 -3.48 4.16
CA VAL A 10 -12.64 -3.65 3.54
C VAL A 10 -13.77 -3.36 4.54
N SER A 11 -13.68 -3.89 5.75
CA SER A 11 -14.70 -3.67 6.79
C SER A 11 -14.71 -2.24 7.31
N TYR A 12 -13.55 -1.58 7.39
CA TYR A 12 -13.44 -0.16 7.70
C TYR A 12 -14.15 0.68 6.65
N ALA A 13 -13.85 0.49 5.36
CA ALA A 13 -14.50 1.25 4.28
C ALA A 13 -16.03 1.05 4.30
N LEU A 14 -16.50 -0.19 4.43
CA LEU A 14 -17.94 -0.47 4.52
C LEU A 14 -18.58 0.23 5.73
N ALA A 15 -17.94 0.17 6.90
CA ALA A 15 -18.48 0.78 8.11
C ALA A 15 -18.42 2.31 8.10
N ALA A 16 -17.41 2.89 7.43
CA ALA A 16 -17.26 4.34 7.28
C ALA A 16 -18.29 4.91 6.31
N ASP A 17 -18.46 4.28 5.14
CA ASP A 17 -19.30 4.78 4.05
C ASP A 17 -20.78 4.39 4.20
N HIS A 18 -21.07 3.28 4.90
CA HIS A 18 -22.42 2.74 5.08
C HIS A 18 -22.73 2.44 6.55
N ARG A 19 -22.67 3.49 7.37
CA ARG A 19 -22.85 3.44 8.84
C ARG A 19 -24.17 2.81 9.28
N ASP A 20 -25.22 2.92 8.48
CA ASP A 20 -26.54 2.32 8.72
C ASP A 20 -26.55 0.79 8.61
N ARG A 21 -25.56 0.21 7.91
CA ARG A 21 -25.48 -1.24 7.65
C ARG A 21 -24.60 -1.99 8.65
N VAL A 22 -23.83 -1.29 9.48
CA VAL A 22 -22.89 -1.90 10.44
C VAL A 22 -23.15 -1.38 11.85
N SER A 23 -23.85 -2.16 12.67
CA SER A 23 -24.16 -1.79 14.06
C SER A 23 -23.00 -1.98 15.04
N ARG A 24 -22.04 -2.86 14.73
CA ARG A 24 -20.85 -3.17 15.54
C ARG A 24 -19.67 -3.57 14.64
N LEU A 25 -18.48 -3.07 14.93
CA LEU A 25 -17.26 -3.33 14.17
C LEU A 25 -16.12 -3.78 15.09
N VAL A 26 -15.42 -4.86 14.71
CA VAL A 26 -14.15 -5.30 15.30
C VAL A 26 -13.13 -5.32 14.18
N LEU A 27 -12.00 -4.65 14.40
CA LEU A 27 -10.88 -4.55 13.47
C LEU A 27 -9.66 -5.18 14.14
N ALA A 28 -9.01 -6.13 13.46
CA ALA A 28 -7.84 -6.82 13.98
C ALA A 28 -6.77 -6.94 12.89
N GLU A 29 -5.51 -6.70 13.24
CA GLU A 29 -4.37 -6.87 12.31
C GLU A 29 -4.34 -5.97 11.06
N ILE A 30 -3.12 -5.83 10.49
CA ILE A 30 -2.61 -4.78 9.59
C ILE A 30 -2.44 -3.40 10.29
N PRO A 31 -1.44 -2.57 9.92
CA PRO A 31 -1.09 -1.31 10.60
C PRO A 31 -2.11 -0.17 10.40
N GLY A 32 -3.39 -0.50 10.20
CA GLY A 32 -4.49 0.43 9.96
C GLY A 32 -4.83 0.59 8.47
N PRO A 33 -5.97 1.23 8.16
CA PRO A 33 -6.35 1.53 6.80
C PRO A 33 -5.41 2.64 6.27
N PRO A 34 -4.91 2.53 5.03
CA PRO A 34 -4.04 3.55 4.46
C PRO A 34 -4.67 4.94 4.54
N GLY A 35 -3.93 5.90 5.10
CA GLY A 35 -4.41 7.28 5.32
C GLY A 35 -4.97 7.56 6.71
N VAL A 36 -5.29 6.54 7.52
CA VAL A 36 -5.62 6.71 8.94
C VAL A 36 -4.40 6.35 9.78
N THR A 37 -3.35 7.14 9.61
CA THR A 37 -2.16 7.06 10.45
C THR A 37 -2.21 8.19 11.47
N ASP A 38 -1.89 7.89 12.73
CA ASP A 38 -1.62 8.94 13.72
C ASP A 38 -0.55 9.87 13.16
N PRO A 39 -0.81 11.19 13.02
CA PRO A 39 0.17 12.14 12.50
C PRO A 39 1.46 12.22 13.32
N ASN A 40 1.48 11.65 14.53
CA ASN A 40 2.68 11.52 15.38
C ASN A 40 3.48 10.23 15.12
N VAL A 41 2.95 9.30 14.34
CA VAL A 41 3.71 8.15 13.84
C VAL A 41 4.49 8.63 12.63
N LEU A 42 5.73 9.03 12.90
CA LEU A 42 6.77 9.34 11.90
C LEU A 42 6.74 8.33 10.73
N PRO A 43 7.20 8.71 9.53
CA PRO A 43 7.38 7.72 8.47
C PRO A 43 8.16 6.53 9.04
N ALA A 44 7.66 5.32 8.79
CA ALA A 44 8.24 4.10 9.33
C ALA A 44 9.77 4.15 9.15
N PRO A 45 10.57 3.92 10.22
CA PRO A 45 12.02 4.04 10.15
C PRO A 45 12.57 3.26 8.95
N LEU A 46 13.45 3.87 8.16
CA LEU A 46 14.07 3.20 7.00
C LEU A 46 14.76 1.89 7.42
N PHE A 47 15.28 1.86 8.64
CA PHE A 47 15.88 0.70 9.26
C PHE A 47 14.99 0.25 10.43
N LEU A 48 14.22 -0.80 10.17
CA LEU A 48 13.48 -1.50 11.21
C LEU A 48 14.35 -2.61 11.83
N PRO A 49 14.10 -3.00 13.08
CA PRO A 49 14.60 -4.26 13.63
C PRO A 49 14.41 -5.40 12.62
N GLU A 50 15.39 -6.29 12.51
CA GLU A 50 15.44 -7.33 11.47
C GLU A 50 14.14 -8.15 11.38
N PHE A 51 13.57 -8.53 12.52
CA PHE A 51 12.33 -9.33 12.55
C PHE A 51 11.13 -8.59 11.93
N LEU A 52 11.08 -7.26 12.01
CA LEU A 52 10.04 -6.45 11.36
C LEU A 52 10.36 -6.28 9.87
N SER A 53 11.62 -6.06 9.52
CA SER A 53 12.06 -6.01 8.12
C SER A 53 11.67 -7.30 7.38
N ASN A 54 11.94 -8.47 7.97
CA ASN A 54 11.59 -9.77 7.42
C ASN A 54 10.08 -9.98 7.23
N ARG A 55 9.23 -9.33 8.04
CA ARG A 55 7.76 -9.45 7.92
C ARG A 55 7.12 -8.41 7.01
N LEU A 56 7.76 -7.26 6.82
CA LEU A 56 7.17 -6.11 6.12
C LEU A 56 7.79 -5.84 4.75
N TRP A 57 8.90 -6.50 4.38
CA TRP A 57 9.62 -6.25 3.12
C TRP A 57 8.72 -6.35 1.87
N HIS A 58 7.78 -7.32 1.85
CA HIS A 58 6.91 -7.57 0.70
C HIS A 58 6.01 -6.37 0.39
N ILE A 59 5.71 -5.53 1.38
CA ILE A 59 4.91 -4.30 1.20
C ILE A 59 5.62 -3.36 0.22
N LEU A 60 6.88 -3.02 0.51
CA LEU A 60 7.66 -2.11 -0.32
C LEU A 60 8.06 -2.76 -1.64
N PHE A 61 8.42 -4.06 -1.61
CA PHE A 61 8.77 -4.81 -2.81
C PHE A 61 7.60 -4.87 -3.82
N ASN A 62 6.39 -5.24 -3.38
CA ASN A 62 5.22 -5.36 -4.26
C ASN A 62 4.67 -4.00 -4.72
N ARG A 63 4.95 -2.95 -3.94
CA ARG A 63 4.60 -1.57 -4.31
C ARG A 63 5.38 -1.07 -5.52
N VAL A 64 6.59 -1.57 -5.78
CA VAL A 64 7.35 -1.18 -6.97
C VAL A 64 6.56 -1.57 -8.23
N ASN A 65 6.16 -0.55 -9.00
CA ASN A 65 5.32 -0.70 -10.18
C ASN A 65 6.19 -0.83 -11.44
N ASP A 66 6.97 -1.91 -11.48
CA ASP A 66 7.87 -2.24 -12.60
C ASP A 66 7.70 -3.72 -12.98
N GLU A 67 7.92 -4.04 -14.26
CA GLU A 67 7.82 -5.42 -14.76
C GLU A 67 8.94 -6.32 -14.21
N LEU A 68 10.06 -5.75 -13.75
CA LEU A 68 11.11 -6.46 -13.03
C LEU A 68 10.54 -7.25 -11.84
N ILE A 69 9.65 -6.65 -11.05
CA ILE A 69 9.04 -7.31 -9.88
C ILE A 69 8.18 -8.49 -10.32
N VAL A 70 7.41 -8.31 -11.40
CA VAL A 70 6.59 -9.37 -11.98
C VAL A 70 7.48 -10.52 -12.45
N ASP A 71 8.61 -10.23 -13.11
CA ASP A 71 9.55 -11.23 -13.61
C ASP A 71 10.28 -11.98 -12.48
N MET A 72 10.71 -11.26 -11.44
CA MET A 72 11.34 -11.86 -10.25
C MET A 72 10.41 -12.82 -9.53
N VAL A 73 9.17 -12.39 -9.25
CA VAL A 73 8.19 -13.26 -8.58
C VAL A 73 7.79 -14.41 -9.50
N ARG A 74 7.58 -14.16 -10.80
CA ARG A 74 7.16 -15.22 -11.73
C ARG A 74 8.19 -16.31 -11.90
N SER A 75 9.47 -15.95 -11.97
CA SER A 75 10.58 -16.89 -12.14
C SER A 75 10.92 -17.68 -10.88
N ASN A 76 10.59 -17.16 -9.69
CA ASN A 76 10.87 -17.81 -8.41
C ASN A 76 9.66 -17.83 -7.46
N ALA A 77 8.46 -18.13 -7.97
CA ALA A 77 7.24 -17.99 -7.20
C ALA A 77 7.20 -18.91 -5.97
N ILE A 78 7.72 -20.14 -6.07
CA ILE A 78 7.79 -21.06 -4.93
C ILE A 78 8.70 -20.49 -3.83
N GLY A 79 9.87 -19.94 -4.18
CA GLY A 79 10.76 -19.33 -3.21
C GLY A 79 10.14 -18.09 -2.56
N TYR A 80 9.55 -17.23 -3.38
CA TYR A 80 8.89 -16.00 -2.94
C TYR A 80 7.73 -16.29 -1.98
N TYR A 81 6.72 -17.05 -2.41
CA TYR A 81 5.55 -17.35 -1.59
C TYR A 81 5.87 -18.32 -0.45
N GLY A 82 6.80 -19.26 -0.65
CA GLY A 82 7.27 -20.16 0.40
C GLY A 82 7.92 -19.42 1.57
N TYR A 83 8.76 -18.43 1.28
CA TYR A 83 9.31 -17.54 2.31
C TYR A 83 8.21 -16.74 3.02
N GLU A 84 7.27 -16.13 2.27
CA GLU A 84 6.15 -15.39 2.87
C GLU A 84 5.31 -16.26 3.80
N PHE A 85 4.88 -17.44 3.35
CA PHE A 85 4.08 -18.34 4.17
C PHE A 85 4.82 -18.75 5.46
N ALA A 86 6.13 -18.97 5.39
CA ALA A 86 6.91 -19.30 6.57
C ALA A 86 7.06 -18.11 7.52
N ILE A 87 7.47 -16.93 7.03
CA ILE A 87 7.82 -15.79 7.89
C ILE A 87 6.59 -15.16 8.56
N GLN A 88 5.44 -15.18 7.88
CA GLN A 88 4.17 -14.69 8.43
C GLN A 88 3.55 -15.70 9.41
N ASN A 89 3.75 -17.00 9.21
CA ASN A 89 3.23 -18.05 10.09
C ASN A 89 4.23 -18.44 11.22
N GLY A 90 4.96 -17.45 11.75
CA GLY A 90 5.87 -17.68 12.88
C GLY A 90 7.00 -18.68 12.62
N GLY A 91 7.38 -18.89 11.36
CA GLY A 91 8.42 -19.83 10.93
C GLY A 91 7.92 -21.25 10.62
N VAL A 92 6.61 -21.53 10.78
CA VAL A 92 6.03 -22.84 10.46
C VAL A 92 5.47 -22.81 9.03
N PRO A 93 6.03 -23.56 8.08
CA PRO A 93 5.50 -23.58 6.72
C PRO A 93 4.09 -24.19 6.67
N LEU A 94 3.26 -23.71 5.76
CA LEU A 94 2.01 -24.37 5.40
C LEU A 94 2.27 -25.74 4.77
N PRO A 95 1.29 -26.66 4.74
CA PRO A 95 1.41 -27.89 3.98
C PRO A 95 1.78 -27.61 2.51
N GLN A 96 2.65 -28.43 1.93
CA GLN A 96 3.18 -28.21 0.57
C GLN A 96 2.07 -28.05 -0.47
N TYR A 97 1.00 -28.85 -0.39
CA TYR A 97 -0.13 -28.76 -1.32
C TYR A 97 -0.79 -27.37 -1.31
N ALA A 98 -0.82 -26.69 -0.16
CA ALA A 98 -1.40 -25.36 -0.04
C ALA A 98 -0.45 -24.31 -0.64
N ILE A 99 0.85 -24.43 -0.38
CA ILE A 99 1.88 -23.58 -1.01
C ILE A 99 1.81 -23.70 -2.52
N ASP A 100 1.75 -24.93 -3.05
CA ASP A 100 1.64 -25.19 -4.49
C ASP A 100 0.35 -24.60 -5.07
N TYR A 101 -0.78 -24.83 -4.40
CA TYR A 101 -2.08 -24.32 -4.84
C TYR A 101 -2.09 -22.78 -4.96
N TYR A 102 -1.70 -22.07 -3.90
CA TYR A 102 -1.72 -20.61 -3.89
C TYR A 102 -0.65 -20.02 -4.82
N THR A 103 0.54 -20.61 -4.85
CA THR A 103 1.61 -20.18 -5.74
C THR A 103 1.16 -20.29 -7.20
N ASN A 104 0.56 -21.42 -7.59
CA ASN A 104 0.05 -21.60 -8.95
C ASN A 104 -1.12 -20.66 -9.26
N LEU A 105 -2.01 -20.42 -8.29
CA LEU A 105 -3.13 -19.49 -8.47
C LEU A 105 -2.64 -18.06 -8.76
N TYR A 106 -1.70 -17.55 -7.97
CA TYR A 106 -1.18 -16.19 -8.17
C TYR A 106 -0.22 -16.09 -9.35
N ASN A 107 0.55 -17.15 -9.64
CA ASN A 107 1.54 -17.15 -10.71
C ASN A 107 1.00 -17.67 -12.07
N ARG A 108 -0.31 -17.97 -12.17
CA ARG A 108 -0.91 -18.52 -13.40
C ARG A 108 -0.60 -17.68 -14.64
N ASP A 109 -0.62 -16.36 -14.50
CA ASP A 109 -0.31 -15.40 -15.56
C ASP A 109 0.17 -14.06 -14.97
N ARG A 110 0.67 -13.16 -15.83
CA ARG A 110 1.18 -11.84 -15.39
C ARG A 110 0.08 -10.95 -14.82
N ASN A 111 -1.15 -11.06 -15.31
CA ASN A 111 -2.26 -10.21 -14.86
C ASN A 111 -2.71 -10.61 -13.45
N ALA A 112 -2.69 -11.90 -13.11
CA ALA A 112 -2.93 -12.38 -11.76
C ALA A 112 -1.90 -11.82 -10.76
N LEU A 113 -0.62 -11.81 -11.12
CA LEU A 113 0.44 -11.19 -10.31
C LEU A 113 0.26 -9.67 -10.19
N ARG A 114 0.00 -8.97 -11.31
CA ARG A 114 -0.25 -7.52 -11.26
C ARG A 114 -1.45 -7.18 -10.38
N ALA A 115 -2.51 -7.99 -10.44
CA ALA A 115 -3.69 -7.82 -9.61
C ALA A 115 -3.38 -8.04 -8.12
N SER A 116 -2.61 -9.08 -7.77
CA SER A 116 -2.21 -9.32 -6.37
C SER A 116 -1.33 -8.22 -5.80
N PHE A 117 -0.51 -7.57 -6.64
CA PHE A 117 0.30 -6.41 -6.23
C PHE A 117 -0.48 -5.09 -6.16
N GLY A 118 -1.69 -5.04 -6.74
CA GLY A 118 -2.49 -3.83 -6.87
C GLY A 118 -2.79 -3.16 -5.53
N LEU A 119 -3.06 -3.94 -4.48
CA LEU A 119 -3.32 -3.42 -3.12
C LEU A 119 -2.17 -2.54 -2.61
N TYR A 120 -0.92 -3.04 -2.69
CA TYR A 120 0.27 -2.33 -2.20
C TYR A 120 0.55 -1.04 -3.00
N ARG A 121 0.22 -1.04 -4.29
CA ARG A 121 0.35 0.12 -5.19
C ARG A 121 -0.73 1.16 -4.92
N ALA A 122 -1.93 0.72 -4.53
CA ALA A 122 -3.07 1.59 -4.20
C ALA A 122 -2.95 2.30 -2.84
N TRP A 123 -2.03 1.89 -1.96
CA TRP A 123 -1.80 2.58 -0.68
C TRP A 123 -1.37 4.05 -0.83
N GLY A 124 -0.74 4.43 -1.95
CA GLY A 124 -0.40 5.84 -2.24
C GLY A 124 -1.63 6.73 -2.45
N PRO A 125 -2.50 6.40 -3.43
CA PRO A 125 -3.79 7.07 -3.60
C PRO A 125 -4.64 7.14 -2.32
N ALA A 126 -4.62 6.09 -1.51
CA ALA A 126 -5.38 6.07 -0.25
C ALA A 126 -4.81 7.00 0.84
N ALA A 127 -3.51 7.35 0.81
CA ALA A 127 -2.94 8.35 1.72
C ALA A 127 -3.60 9.73 1.57
N ALA A 128 -3.94 10.12 0.34
CA ALA A 128 -4.67 11.38 0.12
C ALA A 128 -6.10 11.34 0.67
N GLY A 129 -6.76 10.17 0.60
CA GLY A 129 -8.04 9.94 1.28
C GLY A 129 -7.96 10.13 2.79
N GLY A 130 -6.79 9.85 3.39
CA GLY A 130 -6.50 10.11 4.81
C GLY A 130 -6.32 11.58 5.18
N ILE A 131 -5.85 12.42 4.25
CA ILE A 131 -5.62 13.86 4.46
C ILE A 131 -6.91 14.66 4.23
N ALA A 132 -7.81 14.17 3.36
CA ALA A 132 -9.06 14.86 3.01
C ALA A 132 -9.96 15.26 4.20
N PRO A 133 -10.04 14.52 5.32
CA PRO A 133 -10.82 14.94 6.49
C PRO A 133 -10.23 16.13 7.27
N VAL A 134 -8.94 16.45 7.10
CA VAL A 134 -8.22 17.49 7.88
C VAL A 134 -7.71 18.67 7.03
N ALA A 135 -7.94 18.64 5.72
CA ALA A 135 -7.56 19.70 4.79
C ALA A 135 -8.70 19.98 3.80
N VAL A 136 -8.90 21.26 3.48
CA VAL A 136 -10.02 21.71 2.64
C VAL A 136 -9.73 21.66 1.13
N ASP A 137 -8.47 21.50 0.75
CA ASP A 137 -8.02 21.36 -0.65
C ASP A 137 -6.86 20.37 -0.71
N VAL A 138 -7.15 19.16 -1.21
CA VAL A 138 -6.19 18.06 -1.34
C VAL A 138 -6.17 17.61 -2.79
N GLN A 139 -4.99 17.71 -3.42
CA GLN A 139 -4.77 17.23 -4.78
C GLN A 139 -3.69 16.16 -4.79
N THR A 140 -3.91 15.10 -5.56
CA THR A 140 -2.94 14.03 -5.78
C THR A 140 -2.26 14.15 -7.13
N LEU A 141 -0.95 13.98 -7.13
CA LEU A 141 -0.15 13.91 -8.34
C LEU A 141 0.87 12.77 -8.22
N VAL A 142 0.98 11.95 -9.27
CA VAL A 142 2.06 10.98 -9.44
C VAL A 142 2.88 11.40 -10.65
N ILE A 143 4.17 11.65 -10.46
CA ILE A 143 5.10 11.91 -11.57
C ILE A 143 5.78 10.58 -11.93
N PRO A 144 5.52 10.01 -13.13
CA PRO A 144 6.07 8.70 -13.49
C PRO A 144 7.59 8.68 -13.48
N ARG A 145 8.17 7.56 -13.01
CA ARG A 145 9.63 7.30 -12.94
C ARG A 145 10.42 8.26 -12.02
N VAL A 146 9.74 8.94 -11.10
CA VAL A 146 10.36 9.78 -10.08
C VAL A 146 10.27 9.09 -8.73
N GLY A 147 11.40 9.03 -8.03
CA GLY A 147 11.52 8.45 -6.70
C GLY A 147 11.39 9.50 -5.60
N HIS A 148 12.14 9.33 -4.52
CA HIS A 148 12.04 10.18 -3.32
C HIS A 148 12.43 11.64 -3.54
N TRP A 149 13.39 11.91 -4.44
CA TRP A 149 13.99 13.23 -4.65
C TRP A 149 13.27 13.99 -5.78
N VAL A 150 11.98 14.30 -5.57
CA VAL A 150 11.10 14.83 -6.63
C VAL A 150 11.61 16.17 -7.20
N ALA A 151 12.12 17.05 -6.34
CA ALA A 151 12.63 18.36 -6.75
C ALA A 151 13.88 18.23 -7.63
N GLU A 152 14.72 17.24 -7.36
CA GLU A 152 15.95 16.99 -8.10
C GLU A 152 15.70 16.16 -9.37
N GLN A 153 14.76 15.22 -9.31
CA GLN A 153 14.49 14.26 -10.39
C GLN A 153 13.46 14.78 -11.40
N ALA A 154 12.58 15.70 -11.01
CA ALA A 154 11.57 16.30 -11.88
C ALA A 154 11.24 17.76 -11.49
N PRO A 155 12.23 18.67 -11.46
CA PRO A 155 12.05 20.05 -11.01
C PRO A 155 10.96 20.80 -11.78
N ALA A 156 10.91 20.65 -13.10
CA ALA A 156 9.95 21.36 -13.95
C ALA A 156 8.51 20.89 -13.69
N GLN A 157 8.29 19.58 -13.57
CA GLN A 157 6.98 19.01 -13.28
C GLN A 157 6.51 19.37 -11.87
N MET A 158 7.42 19.36 -10.89
CA MET A 158 7.12 19.78 -9.53
C MET A 158 6.73 21.26 -9.46
N LEU A 159 7.51 22.15 -10.08
CA LEU A 159 7.20 23.58 -10.13
C LEU A 159 5.87 23.88 -10.84
N THR A 160 5.56 23.15 -11.92
CA THR A 160 4.29 23.28 -12.63
C THR A 160 3.11 22.88 -11.74
N ALA A 161 3.24 21.75 -11.04
CA ALA A 161 2.22 21.25 -10.12
C ALA A 161 1.97 22.22 -8.95
N LEU A 162 3.06 22.70 -8.31
CA LEU A 162 2.97 23.66 -7.22
C LEU A 162 2.41 25.00 -7.68
N GLY A 163 2.85 25.51 -8.83
CA GLY A 163 2.33 26.76 -9.39
C GLY A 163 0.84 26.69 -9.69
N THR A 164 0.37 25.56 -10.23
CA THR A 164 -1.06 25.33 -10.50
C THR A 164 -1.86 25.26 -9.21
N PHE A 165 -1.37 24.51 -8.21
CA PHE A 165 -2.02 24.37 -6.91
C PHE A 165 -2.10 25.70 -6.14
N LEU A 166 -1.03 26.49 -6.15
CA LEU A 166 -0.94 27.74 -5.39
C LEU A 166 -1.60 28.94 -6.08
N ALA A 167 -1.85 28.88 -7.39
CA ALA A 167 -2.37 30.01 -8.17
C ALA A 167 -3.64 30.67 -7.57
N PRO A 168 -4.66 29.92 -7.09
CA PRO A 168 -5.84 30.53 -6.47
C PRO A 168 -5.53 31.29 -5.18
N TYR A 169 -4.54 30.84 -4.41
CA TYR A 169 -4.17 31.42 -3.12
C TYR A 169 -3.28 32.66 -3.25
N LEU A 170 -2.55 32.79 -4.35
CA LEU A 170 -1.71 33.95 -4.65
C LEU A 170 -2.51 35.15 -5.15
N GLN A 171 -3.74 34.94 -5.64
CA GLN A 171 -4.62 35.98 -6.18
C GLN A 171 -5.73 36.45 -5.21
N ALA A 172 -5.88 35.78 -4.06
CA ALA A 172 -6.88 36.17 -3.06
C ALA A 172 -6.45 37.47 -2.33
N PRO A 173 -7.38 38.42 -2.07
CA PRO A 173 -7.08 39.57 -1.21
C PRO A 173 -6.69 39.08 0.19
N ARG A 174 -5.63 39.67 0.77
CA ARG A 174 -5.25 39.43 2.18
C ARG A 174 -6.26 40.03 3.14
#